data_AF-A0AA42DKY1-F1
#
_entry.id   AF-A0AA42DKY1-F1
#
_cell.length_a   1.000
_cell.length_b   1.000
_cell.length_c   1.000
_cell.angle_alpha   90.00
_cell.angle_beta   90.00
_cell.angle_gamma   90.00
#
_symmetry.space_group_name_H-M   'P 1'
#
loop_
_entity.id
_entity.type
_entity.pdbx_description
1 polymer ?
#
loop_
_entity_poly.entity_id
_entity_poly.type
_entity_poly.pdbx_seq_one_letter_code
_entity_poly.pdbx_strand_id
1 'polypeptide(L)'
;MNIKYIISKTITFIGIVIPIMLFNGIFGDENLLIGVMSVALMLMLLERDLTVHPVKHTLQLVGLNLVMGIAAFIATSNLWLAIPINLVLIFILGHSLLYDLKKPIYMPFILQYLFILFTPITLNQLPKRLLALVVGALIIMLVQILVNRNKLTQAGDKLIEQVIQSLMKKIEDMRKGISDSEDEIAGLLRELRKMISDRRKDELHLTEEARIKLSLSVALEKIALSLEKMDYIDLQKECVEDVYQFLDLAKDVFKDKTKIEQINHLGKNLVSKYDKEKVSDQVAVEMGYNIAFLNDSLQELHMLDKDKYNLVKNVEEVSTRYQCLFNKKYIKIDTVKFSFATRLAIGITLTTFMSQYFNLAQGKWMVFTILALVVPIYEVSKQKSKDRVIATITGGILALILFSIFTDTLTKVILLLLVGYINMYFTRYRYTSILYTTLAIGAASLAGEIQVLTINRIIFVIVGLVMATLINKLILHYNLEDNNNYLIHMYQATIDEMKKEAQFLMEGQASKYSIKNLLIITSMIEDKLLMNNQILEDNQIEVKLDESRALISDIYHFYICKSQAEVYQ
;
A
#
# COMPACT_ATOMS: atom_id res chain seq x y z
N MET A 1 -21.63 -8.88 17.47
CA MET A 1 -20.93 -7.95 16.55
C MET A 1 -21.08 -6.54 17.11
N ASN A 2 -20.00 -5.76 17.21
CA ASN A 2 -20.02 -4.43 17.82
C ASN A 2 -20.93 -3.46 17.02
N ILE A 3 -21.88 -2.78 17.68
CA ILE A 3 -22.82 -1.85 17.01
C ILE A 3 -22.06 -0.76 16.23
N LYS A 4 -20.95 -0.25 16.77
CA LYS A 4 -20.10 0.74 16.08
C LYS A 4 -19.55 0.19 14.77
N TYR A 5 -19.20 -1.09 14.73
CA TYR A 5 -18.70 -1.76 13.53
C TYR A 5 -19.79 -1.90 12.47
N ILE A 6 -21.02 -2.27 12.87
CA ILE A 6 -22.18 -2.33 11.96
C ILE A 6 -22.45 -0.95 11.35
N ILE A 7 -22.55 0.08 12.19
CA ILE A 7 -22.80 1.47 11.73
C ILE A 7 -21.74 1.91 10.74
N SER A 8 -20.45 1.69 11.04
CA SER A 8 -19.34 2.02 10.15
C SER A 8 -19.45 1.33 8.78
N LYS A 9 -19.79 0.03 8.77
CA LYS A 9 -19.98 -0.74 7.52
C LYS A 9 -21.20 -0.28 6.74
N THR A 10 -22.31 0.04 7.41
CA THR A 10 -23.52 0.61 6.78
C THR A 10 -23.22 1.94 6.12
N ILE A 11 -22.53 2.86 6.80
CA ILE A 11 -22.15 4.16 6.23
C ILE A 11 -21.27 3.96 4.99
N THR A 12 -20.29 3.05 5.08
CA THR A 12 -19.41 2.73 3.94
C THR A 12 -20.20 2.14 2.77
N PHE A 13 -21.14 1.24 3.03
CA PHE A 13 -21.98 0.64 1.99
C PHE A 13 -22.85 1.68 1.28
N ILE A 14 -23.49 2.56 2.05
CA ILE A 14 -24.30 3.67 1.51
C ILE A 14 -23.40 4.60 0.66
N GLY A 15 -22.20 4.91 1.17
CA GLY A 15 -21.19 5.69 0.45
C GLY A 15 -20.68 5.03 -0.83
N ILE A 16 -20.84 3.72 -1.00
CA ILE A 16 -20.53 2.99 -2.25
C ILE A 16 -21.74 2.99 -3.20
N VAL A 17 -22.93 2.66 -2.68
CA VAL A 17 -24.13 2.44 -3.50
C VAL A 17 -24.68 3.74 -4.09
N ILE A 18 -24.75 4.83 -3.31
CA ILE A 18 -25.32 6.10 -3.77
C ILE A 18 -24.55 6.66 -4.98
N PRO A 19 -23.20 6.79 -4.95
CA PRO A 19 -22.47 7.26 -6.12
C PRO A 19 -22.64 6.38 -7.35
N ILE A 20 -22.74 5.05 -7.20
CA ILE A 20 -22.98 4.13 -8.31
C ILE A 20 -24.36 4.37 -8.94
N MET A 21 -25.40 4.52 -8.12
CA MET A 21 -26.76 4.81 -8.61
C MET A 21 -26.84 6.16 -9.33
N LEU A 22 -26.22 7.20 -8.77
CA LEU A 22 -26.14 8.51 -9.42
C LEU A 22 -25.37 8.44 -10.73
N PHE A 23 -24.25 7.73 -10.75
CA PHE A 23 -23.45 7.53 -11.96
C PHE A 23 -24.28 6.81 -13.04
N ASN A 24 -25.06 5.79 -12.66
CA ASN A 24 -25.94 5.10 -13.60
C ASN A 24 -27.01 6.03 -14.18
N GLY A 25 -27.65 6.86 -13.34
CA GLY A 25 -28.66 7.81 -13.80
C GLY A 25 -28.13 8.82 -14.82
N ILE A 26 -26.85 9.22 -14.73
CA ILE A 26 -26.21 10.17 -15.65
C ILE A 26 -25.71 9.47 -16.92
N PHE A 27 -25.04 8.32 -16.77
CA PHE A 27 -24.28 7.69 -17.87
C PHE A 27 -24.95 6.45 -18.48
N GLY A 28 -26.08 5.99 -17.95
CA GLY A 28 -26.84 4.83 -18.45
C GLY A 28 -26.23 3.48 -18.07
N ASP A 29 -27.04 2.42 -18.24
CA ASP A 29 -26.68 1.05 -17.86
C ASP A 29 -25.43 0.53 -18.60
N GLU A 30 -25.21 0.99 -19.84
CA GLU A 30 -24.02 0.66 -20.62
C GLU A 30 -22.70 1.11 -19.96
N ASN A 31 -22.75 2.05 -19.01
CA ASN A 31 -21.59 2.59 -18.30
C ASN A 31 -21.63 2.33 -16.78
N LEU A 32 -22.62 1.59 -16.27
CA LEU A 32 -22.75 1.25 -14.84
C LEU A 32 -21.46 0.66 -14.25
N LEU A 33 -20.84 -0.28 -14.96
CA LEU A 33 -19.62 -0.94 -14.52
C LEU A 33 -18.42 0.02 -14.43
N ILE A 34 -18.40 1.10 -15.21
CA ILE A 34 -17.37 2.16 -15.07
C ILE A 34 -17.57 2.90 -13.75
N GLY A 35 -18.81 3.17 -13.35
CA GLY A 35 -19.13 3.76 -12.05
C GLY A 35 -18.70 2.85 -10.89
N VAL A 36 -19.05 1.56 -10.95
CA VAL A 36 -18.62 0.56 -9.96
C VAL A 36 -17.09 0.53 -9.84
N MET A 37 -16.38 0.51 -10.97
CA MET A 37 -14.92 0.49 -10.98
C MET A 37 -14.28 1.80 -10.56
N SER A 38 -14.92 2.94 -10.84
CA SER A 38 -14.46 4.25 -10.36
C SER A 38 -14.50 4.31 -8.83
N VAL A 39 -15.56 3.77 -8.20
CA VAL A 39 -15.64 3.66 -6.74
C VAL A 39 -14.62 2.64 -6.20
N ALA A 40 -14.44 1.49 -6.85
CA ALA A 40 -13.42 0.51 -6.43
C ALA A 40 -11.99 1.08 -6.52
N LEU A 41 -11.67 1.80 -7.60
CA LEU A 41 -10.42 2.51 -7.79
C LEU A 41 -10.24 3.60 -6.75
N MET A 42 -11.28 4.40 -6.48
CA MET A 42 -11.27 5.43 -5.44
C MET A 42 -10.87 4.84 -4.09
N LEU A 43 -11.57 3.79 -3.64
CA LEU A 43 -11.31 3.15 -2.35
C LEU A 43 -9.90 2.56 -2.26
N MET A 44 -9.41 1.93 -3.33
CA MET A 44 -8.05 1.38 -3.34
C MET A 44 -6.99 2.48 -3.36
N LEU A 45 -7.20 3.55 -4.14
CA LEU A 45 -6.26 4.65 -4.24
C LEU A 45 -6.24 5.52 -2.98
N LEU A 46 -7.27 5.48 -2.11
CA LEU A 46 -7.25 6.17 -0.80
C LEU A 46 -6.14 5.65 0.13
N GLU A 47 -5.65 4.43 -0.08
CA GLU A 47 -4.48 3.93 0.65
C GLU A 47 -3.21 4.74 0.31
N ARG A 48 -3.14 5.37 -0.87
CA ARG A 48 -2.00 6.16 -1.35
C ARG A 48 -2.31 7.66 -1.33
N ASP A 49 -1.28 8.49 -1.21
CA ASP A 49 -1.45 9.94 -1.30
C ASP A 49 -1.13 10.45 -2.71
N LEU A 50 -2.16 10.80 -3.48
CA LEU A 50 -2.03 11.40 -4.81
C LEU A 50 -2.09 12.94 -4.78
N THR A 51 -2.15 13.55 -3.59
CA THR A 51 -2.41 14.99 -3.44
C THR A 51 -1.15 15.86 -3.53
N VAL A 52 0.03 15.25 -3.62
CA VAL A 52 1.31 15.96 -3.79
C VAL A 52 1.39 16.66 -5.17
N HIS A 53 0.97 15.98 -6.24
CA HIS A 53 0.84 16.53 -7.60
C HIS A 53 -0.55 16.27 -8.17
N PRO A 54 -1.59 16.95 -7.66
CA PRO A 54 -2.97 16.59 -7.96
C PRO A 54 -3.28 16.74 -9.45
N VAL A 55 -2.74 17.78 -10.12
CA VAL A 55 -2.94 17.99 -11.57
C VAL A 55 -2.26 16.89 -12.40
N LYS A 56 -0.98 16.58 -12.11
CA LYS A 56 -0.22 15.52 -12.82
C LYS A 56 -0.93 14.17 -12.69
N HIS A 57 -1.31 13.79 -11.47
CA HIS A 57 -2.01 12.53 -11.22
C HIS A 57 -3.42 12.50 -11.81
N THR A 58 -4.13 13.63 -11.84
CA THR A 58 -5.42 13.74 -12.54
C THR A 58 -5.25 13.47 -14.03
N LEU A 59 -4.28 14.12 -14.69
CA LEU A 59 -4.01 13.92 -16.11
C LEU A 59 -3.59 12.47 -16.42
N GLN A 60 -2.75 11.87 -15.57
CA GLN A 60 -2.36 10.46 -15.70
C GLN A 60 -3.58 9.52 -15.58
N LEU A 61 -4.45 9.74 -14.58
CA LEU A 61 -5.66 8.93 -14.40
C LEU A 61 -6.63 9.10 -15.57
N VAL A 62 -6.86 10.33 -16.02
CA VAL A 62 -7.73 10.60 -17.19
C VAL A 62 -7.16 9.94 -18.43
N GLY A 63 -5.86 10.13 -18.72
CA GLY A 63 -5.19 9.54 -19.87
C GLY A 63 -5.26 8.01 -19.86
N LEU A 64 -4.96 7.38 -18.73
CA LEU A 64 -5.03 5.92 -18.59
C LEU A 64 -6.45 5.39 -18.80
N ASN A 65 -7.46 6.05 -18.23
CA ASN A 65 -8.87 5.67 -18.41
C ASN A 65 -9.33 5.80 -19.86
N LEU A 66 -8.94 6.88 -20.55
CA LEU A 66 -9.25 7.08 -21.97
C LEU A 66 -8.57 6.03 -22.86
N VAL A 67 -7.30 5.72 -22.61
CA VAL A 67 -6.58 4.66 -23.34
C VAL A 67 -7.28 3.32 -23.18
N MET A 68 -7.70 2.95 -21.95
CA MET A 68 -8.47 1.72 -21.73
C MET A 68 -9.80 1.71 -22.50
N GLY A 69 -10.53 2.84 -22.50
CA GLY A 69 -11.80 2.97 -23.22
C GLY A 69 -11.65 2.83 -24.74
N ILE A 70 -10.67 3.52 -25.33
CA ILE A 70 -10.40 3.48 -26.77
C ILE A 70 -9.86 2.11 -27.19
N ALA A 71 -8.91 1.56 -26.44
CA ALA A 71 -8.35 0.23 -26.71
C ALA A 71 -9.43 -0.85 -26.69
N ALA A 72 -10.33 -0.84 -25.71
CA ALA A 72 -11.44 -1.79 -25.64
C ALA A 72 -12.41 -1.64 -26.82
N PHE A 73 -12.70 -0.40 -27.26
CA PHE A 73 -13.53 -0.14 -28.42
C PHE A 73 -12.91 -0.70 -29.72
N ILE A 74 -11.61 -0.50 -29.92
CA ILE A 74 -10.91 -1.04 -31.10
C ILE A 74 -10.81 -2.58 -31.02
N ALA A 75 -10.49 -3.13 -29.85
CA ALA A 75 -10.40 -4.57 -29.63
C ALA A 75 -11.74 -5.29 -29.82
N THR A 76 -12.87 -4.66 -29.49
CA THR A 76 -14.20 -5.24 -29.75
C THR A 76 -14.63 -5.15 -31.22
N SER A 77 -14.02 -4.25 -32.00
CA SER A 77 -14.36 -4.07 -33.41
C SER A 77 -13.76 -5.16 -34.32
N ASN A 78 -12.59 -5.71 -33.97
CA ASN A 78 -11.93 -6.75 -34.76
C ASN A 78 -11.15 -7.73 -33.86
N LEU A 79 -11.45 -9.03 -34.01
CA LEU A 79 -10.83 -10.10 -33.23
C LEU A 79 -9.30 -10.16 -33.36
N TRP A 80 -8.77 -9.94 -34.57
CA TRP A 80 -7.33 -9.99 -34.82
C TRP A 80 -6.60 -8.76 -34.26
N LEU A 81 -7.26 -7.59 -34.23
CA LEU A 81 -6.74 -6.41 -33.54
C LEU A 81 -6.82 -6.56 -32.01
N ALA A 82 -7.79 -7.32 -31.51
CA ALA A 82 -7.94 -7.56 -30.08
C ALA A 82 -6.69 -8.23 -29.48
N ILE A 83 -6.05 -9.15 -30.21
CA ILE A 83 -4.87 -9.89 -29.74
C ILE A 83 -3.72 -8.94 -29.36
N PRO A 84 -3.12 -8.15 -30.28
CA PRO A 84 -2.01 -7.26 -29.94
C PRO A 84 -2.42 -6.16 -28.96
N ILE A 85 -3.65 -5.64 -29.05
CA ILE A 85 -4.13 -4.59 -28.15
C ILE A 85 -4.22 -5.11 -26.71
N ASN A 86 -4.88 -6.27 -26.50
CA ASN A 86 -5.00 -6.89 -25.19
C ASN A 86 -3.62 -7.24 -24.64
N LEU A 87 -2.74 -7.82 -25.47
CA LEU A 87 -1.41 -8.23 -25.04
C LEU A 87 -0.59 -7.03 -24.54
N VAL A 88 -0.54 -5.95 -25.32
CA VAL A 88 0.22 -4.75 -24.98
C VAL A 88 -0.39 -4.03 -23.77
N LEU A 89 -1.70 -3.80 -23.77
CA LEU A 89 -2.33 -3.02 -22.72
C LEU A 89 -2.30 -3.75 -21.36
N ILE A 90 -2.61 -5.05 -21.33
CA ILE A 90 -2.55 -5.84 -20.10
C ILE A 90 -1.12 -5.95 -19.59
N PHE A 91 -0.13 -6.07 -20.49
CA PHE A 91 1.28 -6.04 -20.10
C PHE A 91 1.65 -4.70 -19.46
N ILE A 92 1.31 -3.58 -20.10
CA ILE A 92 1.60 -2.23 -19.58
C ILE A 92 0.93 -2.03 -18.22
N LEU A 93 -0.35 -2.40 -18.07
CA LEU A 93 -1.07 -2.30 -16.80
C LEU A 93 -0.46 -3.20 -15.74
N GLY A 94 -0.18 -4.47 -16.06
CA GLY A 94 0.41 -5.43 -15.13
C GLY A 94 1.82 -5.03 -14.68
N HIS A 95 2.63 -4.47 -15.59
CA HIS A 95 4.01 -4.08 -15.31
C HIS A 95 4.09 -2.75 -14.54
N SER A 96 3.36 -1.72 -15.00
CA SER A 96 3.46 -0.36 -14.45
C SER A 96 2.75 -0.18 -13.11
N LEU A 97 1.70 -0.98 -12.86
CA LEU A 97 0.86 -0.89 -11.66
C LEU A 97 1.18 -1.96 -10.60
N LEU A 98 2.14 -2.84 -10.90
CA LEU A 98 2.80 -3.70 -9.91
C LEU A 98 4.00 -2.95 -9.35
N TYR A 99 4.10 -2.88 -8.03
CA TYR A 99 5.22 -2.25 -7.32
C TYR A 99 5.98 -3.32 -6.55
N ASP A 100 7.31 -3.24 -6.51
CA ASP A 100 8.14 -4.26 -5.84
C ASP A 100 7.93 -4.23 -4.32
N LEU A 101 7.90 -3.01 -3.77
CA LEU A 101 7.88 -2.76 -2.33
C LEU A 101 6.55 -2.18 -1.81
N LYS A 102 5.58 -1.90 -2.68
CA LYS A 102 4.25 -1.38 -2.30
C LYS A 102 3.17 -2.39 -2.67
N LYS A 103 1.99 -2.26 -2.04
CA LYS A 103 0.81 -3.04 -2.44
C LYS A 103 0.49 -2.80 -3.93
N PRO A 104 0.22 -3.86 -4.70
CA PRO A 104 -0.11 -3.74 -6.12
C PRO A 104 -1.46 -3.04 -6.32
N ILE A 105 -1.57 -2.23 -7.38
CA ILE A 105 -2.79 -1.51 -7.74
C ILE A 105 -3.37 -1.92 -9.10
N TYR A 106 -2.80 -2.92 -9.77
CA TYR A 106 -3.22 -3.32 -11.12
C TYR A 106 -4.67 -3.87 -11.19
N MET A 107 -5.17 -4.48 -10.11
CA MET A 107 -6.41 -5.28 -10.13
C MET A 107 -7.63 -4.48 -10.61
N PRO A 108 -7.99 -3.31 -10.02
CA PRO A 108 -9.17 -2.58 -10.47
C PRO A 108 -9.01 -1.97 -11.86
N PHE A 109 -7.81 -1.55 -12.27
CA PHE A 109 -7.59 -1.03 -13.62
C PHE A 109 -7.82 -2.11 -14.69
N ILE A 110 -7.24 -3.31 -14.49
CA ILE A 110 -7.43 -4.42 -15.43
C ILE A 110 -8.89 -4.88 -15.41
N LEU A 111 -9.52 -4.97 -14.24
CA LEU A 111 -10.92 -5.35 -14.14
C LEU A 111 -11.84 -4.34 -14.85
N GLN A 112 -11.54 -3.04 -14.74
CA GLN A 112 -12.26 -2.01 -15.48
C GLN A 112 -12.10 -2.17 -16.99
N TYR A 113 -10.88 -2.36 -17.47
CA TYR A 113 -10.65 -2.63 -18.89
C TYR A 113 -11.46 -3.84 -19.38
N LEU A 114 -11.42 -4.95 -18.64
CA LEU A 114 -12.18 -6.15 -18.98
C LEU A 114 -13.70 -5.91 -18.96
N PHE A 115 -14.22 -5.14 -18.00
CA PHE A 115 -15.64 -4.80 -17.99
C PHE A 115 -16.04 -3.98 -19.21
N ILE A 116 -15.23 -3.00 -19.62
CA ILE A 116 -15.47 -2.21 -20.83
C ILE A 116 -15.42 -3.11 -22.08
N LEU A 117 -14.46 -4.04 -22.13
CA LEU A 117 -14.29 -4.99 -23.23
C LEU A 117 -15.48 -5.95 -23.38
N PHE A 118 -16.08 -6.39 -22.27
CA PHE A 118 -17.24 -7.28 -22.26
C PHE A 118 -18.60 -6.57 -22.26
N THR A 119 -18.62 -5.24 -22.31
CA THR A 119 -19.82 -4.44 -22.57
C THR A 119 -19.62 -3.59 -23.83
N PRO A 120 -19.53 -4.21 -25.01
CA PRO A 120 -19.26 -3.49 -26.26
C PRO A 120 -20.34 -2.43 -26.53
N ILE A 121 -19.92 -1.34 -27.17
CA ILE A 121 -20.79 -0.22 -27.53
C ILE A 121 -20.65 0.14 -29.00
N THR A 122 -21.64 0.86 -29.51
CA THR A 122 -21.59 1.45 -30.85
C THR A 122 -20.77 2.74 -30.87
N LEU A 123 -20.36 3.18 -32.07
CA LEU A 123 -19.62 4.43 -32.25
C LEU A 123 -20.34 5.66 -31.67
N ASN A 124 -21.67 5.70 -31.75
CA ASN A 124 -22.49 6.81 -31.23
C ASN A 124 -22.48 6.88 -29.70
N GLN A 125 -22.27 5.76 -29.02
CA GLN A 125 -22.21 5.68 -27.56
C GLN A 125 -20.79 5.97 -27.03
N LEU A 126 -19.77 5.97 -27.89
CA LEU A 126 -18.38 6.16 -27.51
C LEU A 126 -18.13 7.50 -26.79
N PRO A 127 -18.64 8.66 -27.25
CA PRO A 127 -18.43 9.93 -26.55
C PRO A 127 -18.94 9.90 -25.11
N LYS A 128 -20.14 9.33 -24.88
CA LYS A 128 -20.75 9.21 -23.55
C LYS A 128 -19.91 8.32 -22.64
N ARG A 129 -19.36 7.22 -23.16
CA ARG A 129 -18.47 6.32 -22.41
C ARG A 129 -17.14 6.98 -22.06
N LEU A 130 -16.51 7.70 -23.00
CA LEU A 130 -15.27 8.43 -22.73
C LEU A 130 -15.50 9.54 -21.68
N LEU A 131 -16.63 10.24 -21.75
CA LEU A 131 -17.02 11.21 -20.74
C LEU A 131 -17.20 10.56 -19.35
N ALA A 132 -17.85 9.40 -19.28
CA ALA A 132 -18.01 8.64 -18.04
C ALA A 132 -16.66 8.27 -17.39
N LEU A 133 -15.68 7.87 -18.21
CA LEU A 133 -14.32 7.56 -17.78
C LEU A 133 -13.56 8.79 -17.25
N VAL A 134 -13.70 9.93 -17.91
CA VAL A 134 -13.13 11.21 -17.46
C VAL A 134 -13.74 11.62 -16.13
N VAL A 135 -15.07 11.61 -16.02
CA VAL A 135 -15.79 11.97 -14.80
C VAL A 135 -15.44 11.03 -13.64
N GLY A 136 -15.32 9.72 -13.90
CA GLY A 136 -14.83 8.76 -12.91
C GLY A 136 -13.44 9.12 -12.35
N ALA A 137 -12.50 9.47 -13.23
CA ALA A 137 -11.16 9.91 -12.83
C ALA A 137 -11.16 11.21 -12.01
N LEU A 138 -12.00 12.19 -12.39
CA LEU A 138 -12.14 13.45 -11.66
C LEU A 138 -12.74 13.23 -10.26
N ILE A 139 -13.76 12.36 -10.14
CA ILE A 139 -14.36 12.00 -8.86
C ILE A 139 -13.32 11.33 -7.94
N ILE A 140 -12.48 10.44 -8.46
CA ILE A 140 -11.37 9.83 -7.70
C ILE A 140 -10.46 10.92 -7.13
N MET A 141 -10.04 11.88 -7.96
CA MET A 141 -9.13 12.94 -7.52
C MET A 141 -9.77 13.95 -6.57
N LEU A 142 -11.06 14.24 -6.73
CA LEU A 142 -11.80 15.06 -5.78
C LEU A 142 -11.80 14.43 -4.38
N VAL A 143 -12.10 13.13 -4.29
CA VAL A 143 -12.08 12.41 -3.01
C VAL A 143 -10.66 12.30 -2.43
N GLN A 144 -9.63 12.13 -3.28
CA GLN A 144 -8.24 12.19 -2.85
C GLN A 144 -7.90 13.50 -2.16
N ILE A 145 -8.28 14.65 -2.74
CA ILE A 145 -8.03 15.97 -2.15
C ILE A 145 -8.77 16.14 -0.83
N LEU A 146 -10.00 15.65 -0.72
CA LEU A 146 -10.80 15.76 0.50
C LEU A 146 -10.25 14.89 1.65
N VAL A 147 -9.77 13.68 1.35
CA VAL A 147 -9.38 12.71 2.38
C VAL A 147 -7.89 12.73 2.67
N ASN A 148 -7.03 12.81 1.64
CA ASN A 148 -5.59 12.56 1.79
C ASN A 148 -4.74 13.82 1.97
N ARG A 149 -5.23 15.01 1.62
CA ARG A 149 -4.44 16.27 1.63
C ARG A 149 -3.71 16.54 2.95
N ASN A 150 -4.36 16.22 4.08
CA ASN A 150 -3.83 16.44 5.44
C ASN A 150 -3.58 15.13 6.20
N LYS A 151 -3.57 13.98 5.50
CA LYS A 151 -3.49 12.66 6.15
C LYS A 151 -2.18 12.48 6.90
N LEU A 152 -1.04 12.87 6.32
CA LEU A 152 0.25 12.79 7.03
C LEU A 152 0.26 13.65 8.30
N THR A 153 -0.36 14.83 8.27
CA THR A 153 -0.50 15.69 9.44
C THR A 153 -1.34 14.98 10.50
N GLN A 154 -2.61 14.72 10.21
CA GLN A 154 -3.54 14.22 11.22
C GLN A 154 -3.22 12.80 11.70
N ALA A 155 -3.00 11.86 10.79
CA ALA A 155 -2.75 10.46 11.14
C ALA A 155 -1.29 10.24 11.57
N GLY A 156 -0.32 10.96 10.97
CA GLY A 156 1.07 10.87 11.37
C GLY A 156 1.33 11.45 12.77
N ASP A 157 0.72 12.59 13.12
CA ASP A 157 0.83 13.16 14.48
C ASP A 157 0.26 12.17 15.52
N LYS A 158 -0.88 11.54 15.20
CA LYS A 158 -1.49 10.51 16.06
C LYS A 158 -0.63 9.26 16.20
N LEU A 159 0.02 8.79 15.13
CA LEU A 159 0.94 7.65 15.20
C LEU A 159 2.15 7.99 16.09
N ILE A 160 2.70 9.20 15.98
CA ILE A 160 3.79 9.66 16.85
C ILE A 160 3.34 9.69 18.31
N GLU A 161 2.14 10.22 18.60
CA GLU A 161 1.55 10.20 19.94
C GLU A 161 1.41 8.76 20.48
N GLN A 162 0.95 7.81 19.66
CA GLN A 162 0.83 6.41 20.03
C GLN A 162 2.19 5.77 20.33
N VAL A 163 3.22 6.05 19.52
CA VAL A 163 4.58 5.58 19.78
C VAL A 163 5.10 6.09 21.12
N ILE A 164 4.90 7.39 21.42
CA ILE A 164 5.29 7.99 22.70
C ILE A 164 4.56 7.30 23.86
N GLN A 165 3.26 7.04 23.73
CA GLN A 165 2.48 6.32 24.75
C GLN A 165 2.97 4.88 24.96
N SER A 166 3.28 4.14 23.89
CA SER A 166 3.84 2.79 23.99
C SER A 166 5.23 2.79 24.64
N LEU A 167 6.07 3.81 24.37
CA LEU A 167 7.36 3.99 25.06
C LEU A 167 7.19 4.26 26.56
N MET A 168 6.26 5.15 26.92
CA MET A 168 5.94 5.42 28.33
C MET A 168 5.45 4.16 29.05
N LYS A 169 4.60 3.36 28.39
CA LYS A 169 4.14 2.07 28.90
C LYS A 169 5.31 1.09 29.10
N LYS A 170 6.26 1.01 28.15
CA LYS A 170 7.48 0.19 28.28
C LYS A 170 8.28 0.58 29.52
N ILE A 171 8.44 1.88 29.79
CA ILE A 171 9.08 2.37 31.01
C ILE A 171 8.28 1.96 32.26
N GLU A 172 6.96 2.06 32.25
CA GLU A 172 6.11 1.59 33.36
C GLU A 172 6.20 0.09 33.62
N ASP A 173 6.43 -0.72 32.59
CA ASP A 173 6.61 -2.16 32.72
C ASP A 173 8.01 -2.48 33.27
N MET A 174 9.05 -1.73 32.87
CA MET A 174 10.38 -1.76 33.51
C MET A 174 10.30 -1.44 35.01
N ARG A 175 9.51 -0.42 35.42
CA ARG A 175 9.27 -0.09 36.84
C ARG A 175 8.71 -1.27 37.64
N LYS A 176 7.91 -2.13 37.00
CA LYS A 176 7.25 -3.29 37.62
C LYS A 176 8.08 -4.57 37.54
N GLY A 177 9.23 -4.55 36.85
CA GLY A 177 10.05 -5.74 36.59
C GLY A 177 9.36 -6.76 35.68
N ILE A 178 8.40 -6.33 34.85
CA ILE A 178 7.72 -7.20 33.89
C ILE A 178 8.58 -7.24 32.63
N SER A 179 9.03 -8.45 32.26
CA SER A 179 9.79 -8.71 31.04
C SER A 179 8.94 -9.54 30.09
N ASP A 180 8.05 -8.89 29.33
CA ASP A 180 7.53 -9.26 27.98
C ASP A 180 6.30 -8.37 27.61
N SER A 181 5.87 -8.17 26.35
CA SER A 181 6.16 -8.81 25.06
C SER A 181 5.76 -7.91 23.87
N GLU A 182 6.32 -8.22 22.69
CA GLU A 182 5.96 -7.78 21.33
C GLU A 182 6.08 -6.28 21.02
N ASP A 183 6.97 -5.96 20.07
CA ASP A 183 7.43 -4.63 19.73
C ASP A 183 6.37 -3.80 18.96
N GLU A 184 5.27 -3.45 19.64
CA GLU A 184 4.19 -2.56 19.15
C GLU A 184 4.76 -1.24 18.63
N ILE A 185 5.85 -0.76 19.24
CA ILE A 185 6.59 0.44 18.85
C ILE A 185 7.13 0.30 17.43
N ALA A 186 7.84 -0.79 17.11
CA ALA A 186 8.32 -1.03 15.75
C ALA A 186 7.19 -1.10 14.72
N GLY A 187 6.06 -1.72 15.07
CA GLY A 187 4.86 -1.78 14.22
C GLY A 187 4.30 -0.38 13.90
N LEU A 188 4.18 0.49 14.90
CA LEU A 188 3.69 1.87 14.74
C LEU A 188 4.67 2.74 13.93
N LEU A 189 5.98 2.63 14.21
CA LEU A 189 7.02 3.36 13.48
C LEU A 189 7.07 2.97 12.01
N ARG A 190 6.89 1.68 11.74
CA ARG A 190 6.78 1.15 10.38
C ARG A 190 5.58 1.72 9.64
N GLU A 191 4.41 1.78 10.28
CA GLU A 191 3.22 2.41 9.71
C GLU A 191 3.45 3.91 9.39
N LEU A 192 4.12 4.63 10.30
CA LEU A 192 4.51 6.03 10.09
C LEU A 192 5.46 6.19 8.88
N ARG A 193 6.52 5.39 8.80
CA ARG A 193 7.50 5.42 7.69
C ARG A 193 6.85 5.06 6.36
N LYS A 194 5.88 4.16 6.34
CA LYS A 194 5.08 3.84 5.17
C LYS A 194 4.22 5.02 4.70
N MET A 195 3.57 5.72 5.62
CA MET A 195 2.81 6.93 5.31
C MET A 195 3.69 8.04 4.73
N ILE A 196 4.90 8.22 5.27
CA ILE A 196 5.93 9.12 4.75
C ILE A 196 6.34 8.71 3.32
N SER A 197 6.55 7.41 3.08
CA SER A 197 6.92 6.87 1.77
C SER A 197 5.87 7.09 0.68
N ASP A 198 4.59 7.10 1.06
CA ASP A 198 3.47 7.33 0.15
C ASP A 198 3.31 8.79 -0.27
N ARG A 199 3.94 9.73 0.45
CA ARG A 199 3.91 11.17 0.15
C ARG A 199 5.15 11.68 -0.58
N ARG A 200 6.03 10.80 -1.05
CA ARG A 200 7.22 11.18 -1.81
C ARG A 200 6.85 11.76 -3.18
N LYS A 201 7.43 12.91 -3.51
CA LYS A 201 7.39 13.51 -4.86
C LYS A 201 8.35 12.75 -5.78
N ASP A 202 7.82 12.33 -6.93
CA ASP A 202 8.55 11.59 -7.97
C ASP A 202 9.36 10.39 -7.43
N GLU A 203 8.84 9.74 -6.37
CA GLU A 203 9.46 8.62 -5.63
C GLU A 203 10.78 8.93 -4.90
N LEU A 204 11.35 10.12 -5.09
CA LEU A 204 12.70 10.48 -4.65
C LEU A 204 12.77 11.63 -3.66
N HIS A 205 11.76 12.50 -3.60
CA HIS A 205 11.84 13.70 -2.79
C HIS A 205 10.80 13.70 -1.68
N LEU A 206 11.22 14.02 -0.47
CA LEU A 206 10.32 14.19 0.68
C LEU A 206 9.81 15.63 0.74
N THR A 207 8.56 15.80 1.15
CA THR A 207 8.08 17.12 1.56
C THR A 207 8.75 17.53 2.88
N GLU A 208 8.77 18.82 3.20
CA GLU A 208 9.40 19.30 4.45
C GLU A 208 8.77 18.65 5.70
N GLU A 209 7.44 18.49 5.75
CA GLU A 209 6.79 17.78 6.86
C GLU A 209 7.23 16.30 6.94
N ALA A 210 7.28 15.61 5.79
CA ALA A 210 7.67 14.21 5.71
C ALA A 210 9.14 13.99 6.15
N ARG A 211 10.02 14.95 5.82
CA ARG A 211 11.43 14.96 6.22
C ARG A 211 11.59 15.02 7.74
N ILE A 212 10.83 15.89 8.40
CA ILE A 212 10.93 16.08 9.85
C ILE A 212 10.30 14.88 10.58
N LYS A 213 9.14 14.41 10.13
CA LYS A 213 8.49 13.22 10.69
C LYS A 213 9.30 11.94 10.54
N LEU A 214 10.09 11.82 9.47
CA LEU A 214 11.05 10.72 9.33
C LEU A 214 12.11 10.79 10.44
N SER A 215 12.62 11.98 10.75
CA SER A 215 13.61 12.22 11.80
C SER A 215 13.02 11.90 13.18
N LEU A 216 11.79 12.34 13.46
CA LEU A 216 11.03 11.95 14.66
C LEU A 216 10.90 10.43 14.79
N SER A 217 10.59 9.73 13.69
CA SER A 217 10.47 8.26 13.70
C SER A 217 11.78 7.56 14.05
N VAL A 218 12.93 8.13 13.68
CA VAL A 218 14.24 7.55 14.02
C VAL A 218 14.60 7.86 15.47
N ALA A 219 14.35 9.10 15.92
CA ALA A 219 14.61 9.48 17.30
C ALA A 219 13.85 8.61 18.30
N LEU A 220 12.58 8.32 18.02
CA LEU A 220 11.75 7.45 18.86
C LEU A 220 12.21 5.99 18.82
N GLU A 221 12.60 5.47 17.66
CA GLU A 221 13.18 4.11 17.55
C GLU A 221 14.47 4.00 18.35
N LYS A 222 15.31 5.03 18.29
CA LYS A 222 16.56 5.12 19.03
C LYS A 222 16.35 5.09 20.53
N ILE A 223 15.39 5.86 21.04
CA ILE A 223 14.98 5.80 22.46
C ILE A 223 14.50 4.39 22.81
N ALA A 224 13.68 3.76 21.96
CA ALA A 224 13.18 2.40 22.18
C ALA A 224 14.34 1.38 22.34
N LEU A 225 15.33 1.44 21.46
CA LEU A 225 16.51 0.57 21.46
C LEU A 225 17.45 0.85 22.64
N SER A 226 17.62 2.12 23.03
CA SER A 226 18.42 2.46 24.21
C SER A 226 17.76 1.98 25.50
N LEU A 227 16.43 2.03 25.61
CA LEU A 227 15.70 1.50 26.77
C LEU A 227 15.87 -0.03 26.92
N GLU A 228 16.03 -0.78 25.83
CA GLU A 228 16.29 -2.23 25.88
C GLU A 228 17.66 -2.59 26.44
N LYS A 229 18.62 -1.67 26.33
CA LYS A 229 19.99 -1.87 26.83
C LYS A 229 20.16 -1.42 28.29
N MET A 230 19.13 -0.79 28.89
CA MET A 230 19.21 -0.25 30.24
C MET A 230 18.68 -1.26 31.27
N ASP A 231 19.47 -1.47 32.31
CA ASP A 231 19.05 -2.07 33.56
C ASP A 231 18.36 -1.01 34.43
N TYR A 232 17.21 -1.32 35.01
CA TYR A 232 16.44 -0.37 35.82
C TYR A 232 17.05 -0.19 37.24
N ILE A 233 18.32 0.24 37.30
CA ILE A 233 19.16 0.33 38.51
C ILE A 233 19.97 1.64 38.49
N ASP A 234 20.24 2.21 39.67
CA ASP A 234 21.13 3.37 39.88
C ASP A 234 20.94 4.53 38.89
N LEU A 235 22.01 4.93 38.19
CA LEU A 235 22.00 6.04 37.23
C LEU A 235 21.09 5.77 36.02
N GLN A 236 20.99 4.52 35.59
CA GLN A 236 20.13 4.14 34.46
C GLN A 236 18.66 4.25 34.84
N LYS A 237 18.29 3.94 36.10
CA LYS A 237 16.96 4.22 36.64
C LYS A 237 16.63 5.71 36.59
N GLU A 238 17.54 6.58 37.01
CA GLU A 238 17.34 8.03 36.94
C GLU A 238 17.15 8.50 35.49
N CYS A 239 17.95 7.98 34.55
CA CYS A 239 17.81 8.25 33.12
C CYS A 239 16.46 7.81 32.55
N VAL A 240 15.98 6.62 32.91
CA VAL A 240 14.68 6.11 32.48
C VAL A 240 13.54 7.01 32.98
N GLU A 241 13.62 7.51 34.21
CA GLU A 241 12.62 8.42 34.78
C GLU A 241 12.64 9.81 34.11
N ASP A 242 13.82 10.35 33.81
CA ASP A 242 13.96 11.60 33.07
C ASP A 242 13.40 11.49 31.64
N VAL A 243 13.62 10.35 30.97
CA VAL A 243 13.02 10.05 29.66
C VAL A 243 11.50 10.02 29.77
N TYR A 244 10.94 9.40 30.81
CA TYR A 244 9.50 9.38 31.03
C TYR A 244 8.92 10.80 31.14
N GLN A 245 9.56 11.69 31.91
CA GLN A 245 9.13 13.08 32.05
C GLN A 245 9.18 13.84 30.72
N PHE A 246 10.24 13.62 29.93
CA PHE A 246 10.35 14.21 28.60
C PHE A 246 9.24 13.73 27.65
N LEU A 247 8.98 12.42 27.62
CA LEU A 247 7.94 11.81 26.79
C LEU A 247 6.53 12.24 27.22
N ASP A 248 6.28 12.41 28.51
CA ASP A 248 5.00 12.88 29.04
C ASP A 248 4.64 14.29 28.56
N LEU A 249 5.64 15.18 28.43
CA LEU A 249 5.46 16.48 27.79
C LEU A 249 5.30 16.33 26.27
N ALA A 250 6.08 15.44 25.64
CA ALA A 250 6.09 15.23 24.19
C ALA A 250 4.74 14.79 23.62
N LYS A 251 3.99 13.97 24.37
CA LYS A 251 2.73 13.36 23.90
C LYS A 251 1.67 14.38 23.50
N ASP A 252 1.72 15.59 24.05
CA ASP A 252 0.71 16.63 23.85
C ASP A 252 1.21 17.81 22.99
N VAL A 253 2.45 17.76 22.48
CA VAL A 253 3.05 18.84 21.67
C VAL A 253 2.24 19.15 20.41
N PHE A 254 1.57 18.15 19.83
CA PHE A 254 0.71 18.34 18.65
C PHE A 254 -0.65 18.98 18.98
N LYS A 255 -1.09 18.94 20.25
CA LYS A 255 -2.37 19.49 20.72
C LYS A 255 -2.19 20.88 21.33
N ASP A 256 -1.09 21.08 22.04
CA ASP A 256 -0.80 22.30 22.77
C ASP A 256 0.58 22.84 22.39
N LYS A 257 0.58 23.91 21.60
CA LYS A 257 1.81 24.57 21.14
C LYS A 257 2.63 25.15 22.29
N THR A 258 2.02 25.48 23.44
CA THR A 258 2.74 26.06 24.58
C THR A 258 3.70 25.07 25.24
N LYS A 259 3.48 23.76 25.04
CA LYS A 259 4.36 22.69 25.56
C LYS A 259 5.71 22.63 24.86
N ILE A 260 5.87 23.19 23.65
CA ILE A 260 7.14 23.12 22.92
C ILE A 260 8.27 23.90 23.62
N GLU A 261 7.95 24.99 24.31
CA GLU A 261 8.95 25.77 25.04
C GLU A 261 9.41 25.02 26.30
N GLN A 262 8.46 24.40 27.00
CA GLN A 262 8.73 23.57 28.17
C GLN A 262 9.59 22.36 27.81
N ILE A 263 9.26 21.68 26.69
CA ILE A 263 10.00 20.51 26.23
C ILE A 263 11.42 20.88 25.81
N ASN A 264 11.60 22.05 25.18
CA ASN A 264 12.90 22.52 24.79
C ASN A 264 13.79 22.82 26.00
N HIS A 265 13.23 23.46 27.01
CA HIS A 265 13.96 23.73 28.25
C HIS A 265 14.35 22.43 28.95
N LEU A 266 13.41 21.49 29.10
CA LEU A 266 13.69 20.18 29.69
C LEU A 266 14.74 19.40 28.88
N GLY A 267 14.57 19.33 27.55
CA GLY A 267 15.47 18.64 26.64
C GLY A 267 16.91 19.16 26.77
N LYS A 268 17.11 20.48 26.75
CA LYS A 268 18.44 21.08 26.96
C LYS A 268 19.06 20.74 28.31
N ASN A 269 18.25 20.71 29.37
CA ASN A 269 18.72 20.34 30.71
C ASN A 269 19.16 18.87 30.76
N LEU A 270 18.37 17.95 30.20
CA LEU A 270 18.70 16.52 30.14
C LEU A 270 19.95 16.25 29.31
N VAL A 271 20.10 16.92 28.16
CA VAL A 271 21.33 16.84 27.35
C VAL A 271 22.56 17.26 28.16
N SER A 272 22.45 18.34 28.94
CA SER A 272 23.55 18.80 29.78
C SER A 272 23.86 17.89 30.97
N LYS A 273 22.86 17.11 31.43
CA LYS A 273 22.95 16.16 32.54
C LYS A 273 23.68 14.90 32.11
N TYR A 274 23.36 14.38 30.93
CA TYR A 274 23.93 13.16 30.35
C TYR A 274 25.08 13.43 29.38
N ASP A 275 25.79 14.54 29.57
CA ASP A 275 26.97 14.87 28.78
C ASP A 275 28.09 13.84 29.01
N LYS A 276 28.80 13.45 27.96
CA LYS A 276 29.95 12.52 28.02
C LYS A 276 31.03 12.99 29.00
N GLU A 277 31.14 14.30 29.23
CA GLU A 277 32.14 14.87 30.15
C GLU A 277 31.74 14.67 31.62
N LYS A 278 30.47 14.37 31.91
CA LYS A 278 29.91 14.24 33.25
C LYS A 278 29.49 12.82 33.61
N VAL A 279 29.16 12.00 32.62
CA VAL A 279 28.62 10.65 32.81
C VAL A 279 29.48 9.64 32.07
N SER A 280 29.91 8.59 32.77
CA SER A 280 30.68 7.47 32.18
C SER A 280 29.80 6.37 31.59
N ASP A 281 28.53 6.28 31.98
CA ASP A 281 27.59 5.29 31.45
C ASP A 281 27.27 5.59 29.99
N GLN A 282 27.73 4.72 29.09
CA GLN A 282 27.61 4.91 27.64
C GLN A 282 26.15 4.93 27.17
N VAL A 283 25.27 4.16 27.81
CA VAL A 283 23.86 4.04 27.42
C VAL A 283 23.08 5.28 27.83
N ALA A 284 23.38 5.85 29.00
CA ALA A 284 22.82 7.12 29.46
C ALA A 284 23.29 8.30 28.59
N VAL A 285 24.55 8.32 28.18
CA VAL A 285 25.07 9.31 27.22
C VAL A 285 24.39 9.18 25.86
N GLU A 286 24.23 7.96 25.34
CA GLU A 286 23.47 7.69 24.10
C GLU A 286 22.03 8.22 24.21
N MET A 287 21.37 7.98 25.34
CA MET A 287 20.03 8.47 25.62
C MET A 287 19.97 10.02 25.59
N GLY A 288 20.95 10.70 26.19
CA GLY A 288 21.05 12.16 26.14
C GLY A 288 21.06 12.71 24.71
N TYR A 289 21.86 12.10 23.81
CA TYR A 289 21.87 12.48 22.39
C TYR A 289 20.54 12.17 21.69
N ASN A 290 19.91 11.04 21.99
CA ASN A 290 18.63 10.67 21.40
C ASN A 290 17.50 11.64 21.83
N ILE A 291 17.51 12.11 23.08
CA ILE A 291 16.61 13.16 23.58
C ILE A 291 16.85 14.48 22.84
N ALA A 292 18.11 14.88 22.65
CA ALA A 292 18.47 16.07 21.88
C ALA A 292 17.87 16.02 20.48
N PHE A 293 18.07 14.89 19.79
CA PHE A 293 17.61 14.71 18.43
C PHE A 293 16.08 14.71 18.30
N LEU A 294 15.38 14.10 19.26
CA LEU A 294 13.92 14.15 19.33
C LEU A 294 13.42 15.59 19.58
N ASN A 295 14.04 16.30 20.54
CA ASN A 295 13.70 17.68 20.85
C ASN A 295 13.85 18.57 19.62
N ASP A 296 15.01 18.56 18.98
CA ASP A 296 15.32 19.40 17.81
C ASP A 296 14.35 19.12 16.66
N SER A 297 14.00 17.84 16.43
CA SER A 297 13.03 17.44 15.41
C SER A 297 11.62 17.94 15.72
N LEU A 298 11.19 17.93 17.00
CA LEU A 298 9.90 18.49 17.41
C LEU A 298 9.88 20.02 17.23
N GLN A 299 10.99 20.70 17.53
CA GLN A 299 11.12 22.14 17.32
C GLN A 299 11.08 22.51 15.84
N GLU A 300 11.81 21.77 15.00
CA GLU A 300 11.82 21.99 13.54
C GLU A 300 10.41 21.86 12.97
N LEU A 301 9.63 20.87 13.43
CA LEU A 301 8.23 20.70 13.01
C LEU A 301 7.33 21.83 13.48
N HIS A 302 7.53 22.32 14.71
CA HIS A 302 6.76 23.43 15.25
C HIS A 302 7.03 24.76 14.52
N MET A 303 8.28 25.01 14.13
CA MET A 303 8.69 26.21 13.40
C MET A 303 8.27 26.20 11.92
N LEU A 304 7.93 25.03 11.37
CA LEU A 304 7.52 24.92 9.98
C LEU A 304 6.09 25.47 9.80
N ASP A 305 5.95 26.49 8.96
CA ASP A 305 4.62 27.02 8.62
C ASP A 305 3.80 25.97 7.84
N LYS A 306 2.49 25.88 8.11
CA LYS A 306 1.61 24.85 7.52
C LYS A 306 1.51 24.92 5.99
N ASP A 307 1.64 26.11 5.41
CA ASP A 307 1.71 26.31 3.96
C ASP A 307 2.99 25.72 3.34
N LYS A 308 4.05 25.58 4.14
CA LYS A 308 5.34 25.01 3.72
C LYS A 308 5.42 23.49 3.84
N TYR A 309 4.42 22.83 4.45
CA TYR A 309 4.43 21.37 4.69
C TYR A 309 4.61 20.53 3.42
N ASN A 310 4.04 21.01 2.31
CA ASN A 310 4.05 20.34 1.01
C ASN A 310 5.19 20.82 0.10
N LEU A 311 6.01 21.78 0.55
CA LEU A 311 7.15 22.21 -0.23
C LEU A 311 8.16 21.07 -0.32
N VAL A 312 8.71 20.93 -1.52
CA VAL A 312 9.88 20.10 -1.78
C VAL A 312 10.96 21.07 -2.19
N LYS A 313 12.02 21.17 -1.38
CA LYS A 313 13.21 21.91 -1.78
C LYS A 313 13.75 21.26 -3.06
N ASN A 314 13.68 21.98 -4.18
CA ASN A 314 14.35 21.61 -5.42
C ASN A 314 15.85 21.81 -5.19
N VAL A 315 16.50 20.83 -4.59
CA VAL A 315 17.93 20.87 -4.28
C VAL A 315 18.53 19.60 -4.83
N GLU A 316 19.46 19.83 -5.77
CA GLU A 316 20.48 18.98 -6.39
C GLU A 316 20.19 17.48 -6.57
N GLU A 317 20.46 17.02 -7.79
CA GLU A 317 20.29 15.66 -8.28
C GLU A 317 20.52 14.62 -7.18
N VAL A 318 19.45 13.93 -6.78
CA VAL A 318 19.54 12.61 -6.15
C VAL A 318 20.60 11.86 -6.94
N SER A 319 21.72 11.53 -6.28
CA SER A 319 22.96 11.20 -6.97
C SER A 319 22.66 10.25 -8.14
N THR A 320 23.24 10.51 -9.31
CA THR A 320 23.10 9.62 -10.48
C THR A 320 23.40 8.16 -10.11
N ARG A 321 24.16 7.92 -9.04
CA ARG A 321 24.41 6.65 -8.37
C ARG A 321 23.18 6.03 -7.68
N TYR A 322 22.41 6.78 -6.88
CA TYR A 322 21.12 6.35 -6.35
C TYR A 322 20.14 6.06 -7.50
N GLN A 323 20.09 6.93 -8.51
CA GLN A 323 19.29 6.67 -9.71
C GLN A 323 19.76 5.41 -10.44
N CYS A 324 21.06 5.09 -10.47
CA CYS A 324 21.61 3.91 -11.13
C CYS A 324 21.29 2.59 -10.42
N LEU A 325 21.21 2.57 -9.07
CA LEU A 325 20.76 1.41 -8.29
C LEU A 325 19.31 0.99 -8.63
N PHE A 326 18.45 1.97 -8.94
CA PHE A 326 17.03 1.74 -9.25
C PHE A 326 16.71 1.74 -10.76
N ASN A 327 17.36 2.58 -11.58
CA ASN A 327 17.16 2.69 -13.04
C ASN A 327 17.87 1.60 -13.85
N LYS A 328 18.92 0.92 -13.35
CA LYS A 328 19.52 -0.22 -14.09
C LYS A 328 18.61 -1.47 -14.17
N LYS A 329 17.33 -1.37 -13.78
CA LYS A 329 16.34 -2.45 -13.83
C LYS A 329 15.25 -2.25 -14.88
N TYR A 330 15.39 -1.32 -15.83
CA TYR A 330 14.48 -1.26 -16.96
C TYR A 330 14.74 -2.48 -17.88
N ILE A 331 13.87 -3.47 -17.70
CA ILE A 331 13.73 -4.72 -18.47
C ILE A 331 14.83 -5.75 -18.22
N LYS A 332 14.99 -6.20 -16.96
CA LYS A 332 15.47 -7.58 -16.72
C LYS A 332 14.27 -8.53 -16.76
N ILE A 333 14.36 -9.54 -17.62
CA ILE A 333 13.33 -10.59 -17.79
C ILE A 333 13.07 -11.32 -16.46
N ASP A 334 14.06 -11.35 -15.56
CA ASP A 334 14.00 -12.04 -14.27
C ASP A 334 13.34 -11.24 -13.13
N THR A 335 12.72 -10.09 -13.42
CA THR A 335 11.98 -9.36 -12.37
C THR A 335 10.57 -9.93 -12.18
N VAL A 336 10.10 -9.96 -10.92
CA VAL A 336 8.72 -10.31 -10.55
C VAL A 336 7.71 -9.60 -11.47
N LYS A 337 7.94 -8.31 -11.71
CA LYS A 337 7.08 -7.45 -12.53
C LYS A 337 6.97 -7.92 -13.97
N PHE A 338 8.10 -8.22 -14.60
CA PHE A 338 8.11 -8.65 -16.00
C PHE A 338 7.48 -10.04 -16.16
N SER A 339 7.85 -11.00 -15.30
CA SER A 339 7.25 -12.34 -15.27
C SER A 339 5.73 -12.26 -15.11
N PHE A 340 5.27 -11.53 -14.10
CA PHE A 340 3.85 -11.37 -13.80
C PHE A 340 3.08 -10.73 -14.95
N ALA A 341 3.56 -9.58 -15.46
CA ALA A 341 2.90 -8.86 -16.53
C ALA A 341 2.78 -9.70 -17.80
N THR A 342 3.83 -10.45 -18.14
CA THR A 342 3.86 -11.35 -19.30
C THR A 342 2.86 -12.49 -19.15
N ARG A 343 2.87 -13.19 -18.02
CA ARG A 343 1.90 -14.26 -17.71
C ARG A 343 0.47 -13.77 -17.79
N LEU A 344 0.20 -12.61 -17.20
CA LEU A 344 -1.13 -12.03 -17.16
C LEU A 344 -1.60 -11.58 -18.55
N ALA A 345 -0.74 -10.92 -19.32
CA ALA A 345 -1.02 -10.46 -20.67
C ALA A 345 -1.34 -11.62 -21.61
N ILE A 346 -0.53 -12.68 -21.60
CA ILE A 346 -0.75 -13.89 -22.41
C ILE A 346 -2.05 -14.57 -21.97
N GLY A 347 -2.26 -14.76 -20.67
CA GLY A 347 -3.44 -15.43 -20.15
C GLY A 347 -4.75 -14.72 -20.49
N ILE A 348 -4.81 -13.41 -20.26
CA ILE A 348 -6.01 -12.62 -20.54
C ILE A 348 -6.25 -12.55 -22.04
N THR A 349 -5.21 -12.35 -22.85
CA THR A 349 -5.35 -12.27 -24.31
C THR A 349 -5.85 -13.59 -24.89
N LEU A 350 -5.25 -14.72 -24.48
CA LEU A 350 -5.64 -16.05 -24.96
C LEU A 350 -7.07 -16.39 -24.57
N THR A 351 -7.46 -16.16 -23.32
CA THR A 351 -8.82 -16.48 -22.86
C THR A 351 -9.87 -15.53 -23.43
N THR A 352 -9.52 -14.27 -23.68
CA THR A 352 -10.40 -13.33 -24.41
C THR A 352 -10.58 -13.76 -25.86
N PHE A 353 -9.48 -14.11 -26.56
CA PHE A 353 -9.52 -14.64 -27.91
C PHE A 353 -10.39 -15.90 -28.00
N MET A 354 -10.20 -16.87 -27.10
CA MET A 354 -11.04 -18.07 -27.04
C MET A 354 -12.52 -17.71 -26.81
N SER A 355 -12.81 -16.80 -25.87
CA SER A 355 -14.18 -16.38 -25.59
C SER A 355 -14.87 -15.76 -26.80
N GLN A 356 -14.16 -14.94 -27.57
CA GLN A 356 -14.70 -14.25 -28.75
C GLN A 356 -14.75 -15.17 -29.97
N TYR A 357 -13.69 -15.93 -30.24
CA TYR A 357 -13.60 -16.83 -31.40
C TYR A 357 -14.66 -17.94 -31.37
N PHE A 358 -14.89 -18.54 -30.20
CA PHE A 358 -15.90 -19.59 -30.03
C PHE A 358 -17.29 -19.05 -29.66
N ASN A 359 -17.48 -17.72 -29.59
CA ASN A 359 -18.74 -17.07 -29.19
C ASN A 359 -19.32 -17.65 -27.88
N LEU A 360 -18.46 -17.85 -26.87
CA LEU A 360 -18.84 -18.51 -25.62
C LEU A 360 -19.75 -17.60 -24.80
N ALA A 361 -21.01 -18.02 -24.61
CA ALA A 361 -21.93 -17.36 -23.69
C ALA A 361 -21.32 -17.31 -22.29
N GLN A 362 -21.13 -16.12 -21.72
CA GLN A 362 -20.45 -15.91 -20.42
C GLN A 362 -18.96 -16.30 -20.36
N GLY A 363 -18.27 -16.43 -21.50
CA GLY A 363 -16.83 -16.75 -21.55
C GLY A 363 -15.93 -15.77 -20.77
N LYS A 364 -16.42 -14.55 -20.48
CA LYS A 364 -15.79 -13.59 -19.54
C LYS A 364 -15.41 -14.18 -18.18
N TRP A 365 -16.12 -15.19 -17.70
CA TRP A 365 -15.82 -15.84 -16.42
C TRP A 365 -14.49 -16.61 -16.42
N MET A 366 -14.07 -17.12 -17.59
CA MET A 366 -12.74 -17.69 -17.77
C MET A 366 -11.68 -16.59 -17.62
N VAL A 367 -11.87 -15.44 -18.28
CA VAL A 367 -10.93 -14.31 -18.24
C VAL A 367 -10.80 -13.73 -16.82
N PHE A 368 -11.91 -13.56 -16.10
CA PHE A 368 -11.88 -13.14 -14.69
C PHE A 368 -11.20 -14.16 -13.77
N THR A 369 -11.23 -15.44 -14.13
CA THR A 369 -10.52 -16.48 -13.38
C THR A 369 -9.02 -16.41 -13.62
N ILE A 370 -8.57 -16.14 -14.85
CA ILE A 370 -7.15 -15.82 -15.13
C ILE A 370 -6.69 -14.63 -14.29
N LEU A 371 -7.42 -13.51 -14.33
CA LEU A 371 -7.06 -12.32 -13.56
C LEU A 371 -6.95 -12.61 -12.05
N ALA A 372 -7.83 -13.44 -11.52
CA ALA A 372 -7.84 -13.77 -10.09
C ALA A 372 -6.71 -14.74 -9.67
N LEU A 373 -6.27 -15.63 -10.56
CA LEU A 373 -5.34 -16.72 -10.25
C LEU A 373 -3.91 -16.48 -10.75
N VAL A 374 -3.71 -15.77 -11.85
CA VAL A 374 -2.39 -15.34 -12.30
C VAL A 374 -1.98 -14.16 -11.44
N VAL A 375 -1.30 -14.46 -10.33
CA VAL A 375 -0.77 -13.48 -9.37
C VAL A 375 0.77 -13.52 -9.39
N PRO A 376 1.45 -12.48 -8.87
CA PRO A 376 2.91 -12.37 -8.99
C PRO A 376 3.67 -13.58 -8.41
N ILE A 377 3.22 -14.09 -7.26
CA ILE A 377 3.85 -15.19 -6.51
C ILE A 377 3.09 -16.50 -6.74
N TYR A 378 3.80 -17.56 -7.12
CA TYR A 378 3.20 -18.86 -7.46
C TYR A 378 2.46 -19.53 -6.30
N GLU A 379 3.03 -19.53 -5.09
CA GLU A 379 2.45 -20.16 -3.89
C GLU A 379 1.07 -19.58 -3.57
N VAL A 380 0.94 -18.26 -3.69
CA VAL A 380 -0.32 -17.53 -3.51
C VAL A 380 -1.34 -17.94 -4.59
N SER A 381 -0.89 -18.16 -5.83
CA SER A 381 -1.76 -18.66 -6.91
C SER A 381 -2.30 -20.06 -6.61
N LYS A 382 -1.45 -20.96 -6.07
CA LYS A 382 -1.85 -22.33 -5.70
C LYS A 382 -2.92 -22.33 -4.61
N GLN A 383 -2.76 -21.50 -3.58
CA GLN A 383 -3.75 -21.34 -2.52
C GLN A 383 -5.07 -20.76 -3.08
N LYS A 384 -5.00 -19.67 -3.86
CA LYS A 384 -6.18 -19.04 -4.47
C LYS A 384 -6.92 -19.97 -5.43
N SER A 385 -6.21 -20.85 -6.14
CA SER A 385 -6.82 -21.83 -7.04
C SER A 385 -7.75 -22.78 -6.29
N LYS A 386 -7.29 -23.32 -5.15
CA LYS A 386 -8.12 -24.17 -4.27
C LYS A 386 -9.35 -23.42 -3.76
N ASP A 387 -9.14 -22.21 -3.23
CA ASP A 387 -10.23 -21.38 -2.73
C ASP A 387 -11.25 -21.04 -3.81
N ARG A 388 -10.81 -20.81 -5.05
CA ARG A 388 -11.69 -20.45 -6.18
C ARG A 388 -12.61 -21.60 -6.58
N VAL A 389 -12.13 -22.85 -6.56
CA VAL A 389 -12.97 -24.04 -6.80
C VAL A 389 -14.04 -24.15 -5.72
N ILE A 390 -13.62 -24.14 -4.45
CA ILE A 390 -14.55 -24.24 -3.32
C ILE A 390 -15.58 -23.11 -3.38
N ALA A 391 -15.12 -21.88 -3.64
CA ALA A 391 -15.98 -20.71 -3.71
C ALA A 391 -16.98 -20.74 -4.87
N THR A 392 -16.59 -21.32 -6.00
CA THR A 392 -17.47 -21.40 -7.18
C THR A 392 -18.58 -22.42 -6.96
N ILE A 393 -18.26 -23.58 -6.38
CA ILE A 393 -19.24 -24.62 -6.07
C ILE A 393 -20.21 -24.11 -5.01
N THR A 394 -19.69 -23.63 -3.88
CA THR A 394 -20.52 -23.16 -2.75
C THR A 394 -21.31 -21.89 -3.10
N GLY A 395 -20.70 -20.93 -3.80
CA GLY A 395 -21.38 -19.71 -4.26
C GLY A 395 -22.44 -19.98 -5.34
N GLY A 396 -22.21 -20.96 -6.21
CA GLY A 396 -23.17 -21.44 -7.20
C GLY A 396 -24.39 -22.10 -6.56
N ILE A 397 -24.18 -23.00 -5.60
CA ILE A 397 -25.27 -23.62 -4.82
C ILE A 397 -26.09 -22.54 -4.10
N LEU A 398 -25.40 -21.61 -3.42
CA LEU A 398 -26.07 -20.50 -2.73
C LEU A 398 -26.88 -19.63 -3.70
N ALA A 399 -26.33 -19.33 -4.88
CA ALA A 399 -27.05 -18.56 -5.91
C ALA A 399 -28.28 -19.29 -6.41
N LEU A 400 -28.18 -20.59 -6.68
CA LEU A 400 -29.31 -21.41 -7.10
C LEU A 400 -30.43 -21.38 -6.06
N ILE A 401 -30.12 -21.55 -4.78
CA ILE A 401 -31.13 -21.52 -3.72
C ILE A 401 -31.79 -20.15 -3.65
N LEU A 402 -31.01 -19.07 -3.52
CA LEU A 402 -31.54 -17.73 -3.31
C LEU A 402 -32.34 -17.24 -4.53
N PHE A 403 -31.76 -17.30 -5.72
CA PHE A 403 -32.36 -16.70 -6.92
C PHE A 403 -33.38 -17.60 -7.64
N SER A 404 -33.56 -18.86 -7.21
CA SER A 404 -34.69 -19.69 -7.65
C SER A 404 -35.93 -19.47 -6.79
N ILE A 405 -35.76 -19.16 -5.50
CA ILE A 405 -36.87 -18.82 -4.60
C ILE A 405 -37.42 -17.44 -4.91
N PHE A 406 -36.53 -16.45 -5.09
CA PHE A 406 -36.90 -15.07 -5.37
C PHE A 406 -36.89 -14.80 -6.88
N THR A 407 -38.06 -14.88 -7.50
CA THR A 407 -38.21 -14.74 -8.96
C THR A 407 -38.40 -13.30 -9.42
N ASP A 408 -39.02 -12.45 -8.59
CA ASP A 408 -39.33 -11.06 -8.91
C ASP A 408 -38.05 -10.19 -9.03
N THR A 409 -38.01 -9.34 -10.04
CA THR A 409 -36.85 -8.49 -10.37
C THR A 409 -36.45 -7.58 -9.22
N LEU A 410 -37.41 -6.95 -8.55
CA LEU A 410 -37.14 -6.04 -7.43
C LEU A 410 -36.59 -6.83 -6.24
N THR A 411 -37.16 -8.00 -5.94
CA THR A 411 -36.62 -8.87 -4.89
C THR A 411 -35.20 -9.36 -5.18
N LYS A 412 -34.89 -9.69 -6.44
CA LYS A 412 -33.52 -10.06 -6.87
C LYS A 412 -32.54 -8.90 -6.68
N VAL A 413 -32.92 -7.67 -7.03
CA VAL A 413 -32.08 -6.48 -6.83
C VAL A 413 -31.82 -6.22 -5.35
N ILE A 414 -32.85 -6.31 -4.50
CA ILE A 414 -32.69 -6.18 -3.03
C ILE A 414 -31.75 -7.27 -2.51
N LEU A 415 -31.89 -8.51 -2.99
CA LEU A 415 -31.04 -9.61 -2.57
C LEU A 415 -29.57 -9.42 -3.01
N LEU A 416 -29.34 -8.88 -4.22
CA LEU A 416 -27.98 -8.48 -4.65
C LEU A 416 -27.38 -7.42 -3.74
N LEU A 417 -28.14 -6.40 -3.35
CA LEU A 417 -27.67 -5.38 -2.40
C LEU A 417 -27.36 -6.00 -1.03
N LEU A 418 -28.20 -6.90 -0.54
CA LEU A 418 -28.01 -7.60 0.74
C LEU A 418 -26.75 -8.47 0.73
N VAL A 419 -26.54 -9.27 -0.33
CA VAL A 419 -25.32 -10.09 -0.48
C VAL A 419 -24.09 -9.19 -0.60
N GLY A 420 -24.18 -8.08 -1.31
CA GLY A 420 -23.11 -7.07 -1.40
C GLY A 420 -22.78 -6.43 -0.05
N TYR A 421 -23.79 -6.13 0.76
CA TYR A 421 -23.61 -5.61 2.11
C TYR A 421 -22.94 -6.62 3.04
N ILE A 422 -23.38 -7.88 3.01
CA ILE A 422 -22.76 -8.99 3.79
C ILE A 422 -21.29 -9.16 3.39
N ASN A 423 -20.95 -9.00 2.12
CA ASN A 423 -19.57 -9.14 1.63
C ASN A 423 -18.58 -8.18 2.32
N MET A 424 -19.04 -7.02 2.81
CA MET A 424 -18.18 -6.04 3.52
C MET A 424 -17.66 -6.53 4.88
N TYR A 425 -18.23 -7.61 5.41
CA TYR A 425 -17.86 -8.21 6.68
C TYR A 425 -16.77 -9.28 6.53
N PHE A 426 -16.51 -9.76 5.32
CA PHE A 426 -15.53 -10.80 5.06
C PHE A 426 -14.27 -10.24 4.41
N THR A 427 -13.10 -10.63 4.94
CA THR A 427 -11.79 -10.24 4.39
C THR A 427 -11.05 -11.41 3.74
N ARG A 428 -11.32 -12.66 4.17
CA ARG A 428 -10.68 -13.85 3.59
C ARG A 428 -11.13 -14.05 2.14
N TYR A 429 -10.18 -14.34 1.26
CA TYR A 429 -10.41 -14.51 -0.18
C TYR A 429 -11.47 -15.58 -0.50
N ARG A 430 -11.45 -16.72 0.22
CA ARG A 430 -12.45 -17.78 0.07
C ARG A 430 -13.89 -17.26 0.23
N TYR A 431 -14.19 -16.57 1.33
CA TYR A 431 -15.56 -16.11 1.64
C TYR A 431 -16.01 -14.98 0.71
N THR A 432 -15.13 -14.03 0.43
CA THR A 432 -15.43 -12.95 -0.54
C THR A 432 -15.67 -13.52 -1.94
N SER A 433 -14.90 -14.53 -2.36
CA SER A 433 -15.10 -15.20 -3.66
C SER A 433 -16.42 -15.98 -3.74
N ILE A 434 -16.95 -16.50 -2.63
CA ILE A 434 -18.28 -17.14 -2.58
C ILE A 434 -19.33 -16.08 -2.90
N LEU A 435 -19.32 -14.97 -2.17
CA LEU A 435 -20.31 -13.91 -2.31
C LEU A 435 -20.21 -13.22 -3.67
N TYR A 436 -19.01 -12.97 -4.19
CA TYR A 436 -18.84 -12.46 -5.56
C TYR A 436 -19.34 -13.44 -6.62
N THR A 437 -19.26 -14.75 -6.39
CA THR A 437 -19.85 -15.73 -7.31
C THR A 437 -21.37 -15.70 -7.24
N THR A 438 -21.94 -15.61 -6.04
CA THR A 438 -23.37 -15.43 -5.84
C THR A 438 -23.89 -14.14 -6.50
N LEU A 439 -23.17 -13.03 -6.34
CA LEU A 439 -23.48 -11.76 -7.01
C LEU A 439 -23.38 -11.87 -8.54
N ALA A 440 -22.33 -12.49 -9.06
CA ALA A 440 -22.14 -12.61 -10.51
C ALA A 440 -23.22 -13.47 -11.17
N ILE A 441 -23.58 -14.60 -10.56
CA ILE A 441 -24.67 -15.47 -11.05
C ILE A 441 -26.02 -14.76 -10.86
N GLY A 442 -26.27 -14.18 -9.70
CA GLY A 442 -27.51 -13.46 -9.39
C GLY A 442 -27.77 -12.30 -10.34
N ALA A 443 -26.76 -11.47 -10.61
CA ALA A 443 -26.86 -10.37 -11.57
C ALA A 443 -27.12 -10.88 -12.99
N ALA A 444 -26.46 -11.97 -13.41
CA ALA A 444 -26.71 -12.58 -14.72
C ALA A 444 -28.11 -13.20 -14.82
N SER A 445 -28.69 -13.66 -13.69
CA SER A 445 -30.03 -14.26 -13.63
C SER A 445 -31.19 -13.27 -13.82
N LEU A 446 -30.89 -11.97 -13.90
CA LEU A 446 -31.86 -10.95 -14.30
C LEU A 446 -32.21 -11.05 -15.78
N ALA A 447 -31.31 -11.61 -16.60
CA ALA A 447 -31.48 -11.72 -18.05
C ALA A 447 -31.35 -13.16 -18.58
N GLY A 448 -31.21 -14.16 -17.71
CA GLY A 448 -30.99 -15.55 -18.14
C GLY A 448 -31.33 -16.58 -17.08
N GLU A 449 -31.36 -17.85 -17.51
CA GLU A 449 -31.73 -18.96 -16.64
C GLU A 449 -30.65 -19.30 -15.62
N ILE A 450 -31.03 -19.33 -14.34
CA ILE A 450 -30.11 -19.52 -13.22
C ILE A 450 -29.35 -20.85 -13.28
N GLN A 451 -30.00 -21.93 -13.74
CA GLN A 451 -29.41 -23.27 -13.82
C GLN A 451 -28.28 -23.31 -14.86
N VAL A 452 -28.56 -22.82 -16.08
CA VAL A 452 -27.58 -22.73 -17.16
C VAL A 452 -26.41 -21.82 -16.78
N LEU A 453 -26.70 -20.67 -16.17
CA LEU A 453 -25.66 -19.74 -15.69
C LEU A 453 -24.77 -20.37 -14.63
N THR A 454 -25.32 -21.15 -13.70
CA THR A 454 -24.52 -21.80 -12.66
C THR A 454 -23.60 -22.88 -13.25
N ILE A 455 -24.11 -23.69 -14.19
CA ILE A 455 -23.31 -24.72 -14.89
C ILE A 455 -22.18 -24.05 -15.69
N ASN A 456 -22.50 -23.02 -16.48
CA ASN A 456 -21.52 -22.26 -17.24
C ASN A 456 -20.43 -21.68 -16.33
N ARG A 457 -20.78 -21.23 -15.12
CA ARG A 457 -19.82 -20.67 -14.17
C ARG A 457 -18.83 -21.74 -13.72
N ILE A 458 -19.31 -22.93 -13.39
CA ILE A 458 -18.45 -24.03 -12.97
C ILE A 458 -17.50 -24.42 -14.11
N ILE A 459 -18.02 -24.62 -15.32
CA ILE A 459 -17.21 -25.02 -16.49
C ILE A 459 -16.13 -23.98 -16.79
N PHE A 460 -16.48 -22.70 -16.96
CA PHE A 460 -15.50 -21.68 -17.33
C PHE A 460 -14.49 -21.37 -16.23
N VAL A 461 -14.84 -21.55 -14.95
CA VAL A 461 -13.87 -21.44 -13.86
C VAL A 461 -12.89 -22.61 -13.88
N ILE A 462 -13.35 -23.84 -14.14
CA ILE A 462 -12.45 -25.01 -14.25
C ILE A 462 -11.49 -24.81 -15.43
N VAL A 463 -11.99 -24.41 -16.60
CA VAL A 463 -11.14 -24.11 -17.76
C VAL A 463 -10.13 -23.01 -17.43
N GLY A 464 -10.59 -21.92 -16.81
CA GLY A 464 -9.72 -20.82 -16.37
C GLY A 464 -8.65 -21.28 -15.37
N LEU A 465 -8.97 -22.21 -14.47
CA LEU A 465 -8.02 -22.76 -13.49
C LEU A 465 -6.95 -23.64 -14.16
N VAL A 466 -7.34 -24.49 -15.10
CA VAL A 466 -6.40 -25.30 -15.89
C VAL A 466 -5.43 -24.37 -16.64
N MET A 467 -5.97 -23.36 -17.33
CA MET A 467 -5.18 -22.38 -18.07
C MET A 467 -4.25 -21.57 -17.16
N ALA A 468 -4.74 -21.06 -16.01
CA ALA A 468 -3.93 -20.33 -15.06
C ALA A 468 -2.78 -21.19 -14.51
N THR A 469 -3.04 -22.47 -14.22
CA THR A 469 -2.02 -23.41 -13.74
C THR A 469 -0.95 -23.65 -14.81
N LEU A 470 -1.35 -23.85 -16.06
CA LEU A 470 -0.42 -24.01 -17.18
C LEU A 470 0.44 -22.76 -17.38
N ILE A 471 -0.17 -21.57 -17.41
CA ILE A 471 0.52 -20.28 -17.56
C ILE A 471 1.55 -20.09 -16.44
N ASN A 472 1.15 -20.32 -15.19
CA ASN A 472 2.04 -20.11 -14.04
C ASN A 472 3.18 -21.13 -13.94
N LYS A 473 3.04 -22.30 -14.58
CA LYS A 473 4.08 -23.33 -14.61
C LYS A 473 5.01 -23.18 -15.81
N LEU A 474 4.49 -22.78 -16.97
CA LEU A 474 5.24 -22.77 -18.23
C LEU A 474 5.88 -21.42 -18.57
N ILE A 475 5.28 -20.30 -18.15
CA ILE A 475 5.71 -18.96 -18.57
C ILE A 475 6.39 -18.27 -17.39
N LEU A 476 7.71 -18.11 -17.46
CA LEU A 476 8.50 -17.29 -16.50
C LEU A 476 8.14 -17.58 -15.04
N HIS A 477 8.23 -18.84 -14.62
CA HIS A 477 7.92 -19.27 -13.27
C HIS A 477 8.69 -18.42 -12.24
N TYR A 478 8.00 -17.95 -11.20
CA TYR A 478 8.58 -17.11 -10.16
C TYR A 478 7.96 -17.47 -8.81
N ASN A 479 8.79 -17.94 -7.88
CA ASN A 479 8.36 -18.42 -6.57
C ASN A 479 8.62 -17.38 -5.47
N LEU A 480 8.17 -17.67 -4.26
CA LEU A 480 8.36 -16.81 -3.10
C LEU A 480 9.81 -16.73 -2.63
N GLU A 481 10.58 -17.80 -2.78
CA GLU A 481 11.98 -17.89 -2.39
C GLU A 481 12.86 -16.93 -3.23
N ASP A 482 12.67 -16.92 -4.54
CA ASP A 482 13.31 -16.00 -5.49
C ASP A 482 13.03 -14.54 -5.09
N ASN A 483 11.78 -14.25 -4.68
CA ASN A 483 11.39 -12.92 -4.21
C ASN A 483 12.13 -12.54 -2.92
N ASN A 484 12.19 -13.45 -1.95
CA ASN A 484 12.87 -13.21 -0.67
C ASN A 484 14.36 -12.99 -0.87
N ASN A 485 15.02 -13.84 -1.66
CA ASN A 485 16.43 -13.70 -2.00
C ASN A 485 16.70 -12.35 -2.68
N TYR A 486 15.85 -11.94 -3.63
CA TYR A 486 15.93 -10.62 -4.26
C TYR A 486 15.78 -9.47 -3.25
N LEU A 487 14.81 -9.55 -2.34
CA LEU A 487 14.57 -8.54 -1.31
C LEU A 487 15.74 -8.44 -0.32
N ILE A 488 16.29 -9.58 0.13
CA ILE A 488 17.45 -9.63 1.03
C ILE A 488 18.68 -9.01 0.36
N HIS A 489 18.98 -9.35 -0.89
CA HIS A 489 20.07 -8.73 -1.63
C HIS A 489 19.86 -7.22 -1.80
N MET A 490 18.63 -6.79 -2.07
CA MET A 490 18.30 -5.36 -2.17
C MET A 490 18.45 -4.64 -0.83
N TYR A 491 18.12 -5.30 0.28
CA TYR A 491 18.29 -4.79 1.63
C TYR A 491 19.77 -4.57 1.96
N GLN A 492 20.60 -5.59 1.75
CA GLN A 492 22.05 -5.52 1.94
C GLN A 492 22.70 -4.43 1.09
N ALA A 493 22.35 -4.37 -0.21
CA ALA A 493 22.86 -3.33 -1.11
C ALA A 493 22.44 -1.92 -0.67
N THR A 494 21.26 -1.76 -0.09
CA THR A 494 20.78 -0.48 0.45
C THR A 494 21.57 -0.08 1.69
N ILE A 495 21.84 -1.02 2.62
CA ILE A 495 22.68 -0.79 3.81
C ILE A 495 24.11 -0.42 3.41
N ASP A 496 24.69 -1.11 2.43
CA ASP A 496 26.05 -0.80 1.96
C ASP A 496 26.12 0.59 1.33
N GLU A 497 25.07 1.03 0.65
CA GLU A 497 25.00 2.40 0.14
C GLU A 497 24.82 3.43 1.27
N MET A 498 24.07 3.11 2.33
CA MET A 498 23.99 3.97 3.52
C MET A 498 25.36 4.15 4.19
N LYS A 499 26.16 3.07 4.29
CA LYS A 499 27.52 3.13 4.83
C LYS A 499 28.43 4.03 3.98
N LYS A 500 28.37 3.90 2.65
CA LYS A 500 29.13 4.77 1.74
C LYS A 500 28.72 6.23 1.84
N GLU A 501 27.43 6.50 1.93
CA GLU A 501 26.92 7.86 2.08
C GLU A 501 27.41 8.50 3.39
N ALA A 502 27.48 7.73 4.48
CA ALA A 502 28.08 8.18 5.73
C ALA A 502 29.60 8.44 5.61
N GLN A 503 30.33 7.64 4.81
CA GLN A 503 31.74 7.90 4.50
C GLN A 503 31.92 9.18 3.69
N PHE A 504 31.12 9.40 2.63
CA PHE A 504 31.18 10.63 1.83
C PHE A 504 30.88 11.88 2.66
N LEU A 505 30.05 11.77 3.71
CA LEU A 505 29.79 12.88 4.62
C LEU A 505 31.05 13.22 5.42
N MET A 506 31.89 12.22 5.75
CA MET A 506 33.19 12.48 6.36
C MET A 506 34.17 13.19 5.42
N GLU A 507 33.97 13.06 4.11
CA GLU A 507 34.84 13.63 3.07
C GLU A 507 34.30 14.97 2.51
N GLY A 508 33.18 15.48 3.02
CA GLY A 508 32.54 16.71 2.54
C GLY A 508 31.86 16.60 1.17
N GLN A 509 31.59 15.38 0.68
CA GLN A 509 31.05 15.10 -0.65
C GLN A 509 29.63 14.49 -0.62
N ALA A 510 28.99 14.40 0.54
CA ALA A 510 27.71 13.72 0.68
C ALA A 510 26.51 14.54 0.18
N SER A 511 25.51 13.82 -0.35
CA SER A 511 24.21 14.35 -0.71
C SER A 511 23.27 14.27 0.49
N LYS A 512 22.90 15.46 1.02
CA LYS A 512 22.08 15.66 2.24
C LYS A 512 20.74 14.89 2.29
N TYR A 513 20.27 14.37 1.16
CA TYR A 513 18.96 13.72 1.01
C TYR A 513 19.03 12.22 0.70
N SER A 514 20.18 11.69 0.27
CA SER A 514 20.33 10.27 -0.11
C SER A 514 20.01 9.33 1.06
N ILE A 515 20.52 9.65 2.26
CA ILE A 515 20.34 8.80 3.45
C ILE A 515 18.86 8.64 3.84
N LYS A 516 18.04 9.67 3.66
CA LYS A 516 16.61 9.68 4.01
C LYS A 516 15.83 8.72 3.12
N ASN A 517 16.15 8.74 1.83
CA ASN A 517 15.54 7.83 0.88
C ASN A 517 15.97 6.37 1.11
N LEU A 518 17.25 6.15 1.42
CA LEU A 518 17.75 4.81 1.74
C LEU A 518 17.06 4.23 2.99
N LEU A 519 16.89 5.04 4.05
CA LEU A 519 16.14 4.66 5.25
C LEU A 519 14.68 4.28 4.94
N ILE A 520 13.99 5.04 4.09
CA ILE A 520 12.62 4.69 3.70
C ILE A 520 12.59 3.37 2.95
N ILE A 521 13.55 3.14 2.05
CA ILE A 521 13.63 1.89 1.28
C ILE A 521 13.88 0.69 2.20
N THR A 522 14.80 0.78 3.16
CA THR A 522 15.07 -0.32 4.08
C THR A 522 13.80 -0.71 4.84
N SER A 523 13.05 0.26 5.36
CA SER A 523 11.76 -0.01 6.01
C SER A 523 10.74 -0.65 5.06
N MET A 524 10.67 -0.21 3.80
CA MET A 524 9.75 -0.83 2.83
C MET A 524 10.14 -2.27 2.45
N ILE A 525 11.45 -2.58 2.45
CA ILE A 525 11.94 -3.94 2.20
C ILE A 525 11.60 -4.84 3.39
N GLU A 526 11.83 -4.36 4.62
CA GLU A 526 11.45 -5.04 5.86
C GLU A 526 9.95 -5.39 5.87
N ASP A 527 9.08 -4.42 5.58
CA ASP A 527 7.63 -4.65 5.46
C ASP A 527 7.32 -5.81 4.52
N LYS A 528 7.99 -5.82 3.37
CA LYS A 528 7.73 -6.80 2.33
C LYS A 528 8.24 -8.18 2.72
N LEU A 529 9.42 -8.26 3.36
CA LEU A 529 9.98 -9.50 3.87
C LEU A 529 9.11 -10.10 4.96
N LEU A 530 8.61 -9.29 5.90
CA LEU A 530 7.71 -9.75 6.96
C LEU A 530 6.35 -10.19 6.42
N MET A 531 5.81 -9.50 5.41
CA MET A 531 4.61 -9.96 4.70
C MET A 531 4.82 -11.32 4.01
N ASN A 532 5.99 -11.55 3.40
CA ASN A 532 6.31 -12.84 2.80
C ASN A 532 6.51 -13.92 3.87
N ASN A 533 7.04 -13.55 5.03
CA ASN A 533 7.28 -14.48 6.13
C ASN A 533 5.99 -15.06 6.72
N GLN A 534 4.91 -14.26 6.77
CA GLN A 534 3.56 -14.74 7.12
C GLN A 534 3.04 -15.85 6.20
N ILE A 535 3.61 -16.01 5.00
CA ILE A 535 3.25 -17.07 4.04
C ILE A 535 4.10 -18.33 4.25
N LEU A 536 5.34 -18.20 4.76
CA LEU A 536 6.31 -19.29 4.93
C LEU A 536 6.41 -19.83 6.36
N GLU A 537 5.93 -19.10 7.36
CA GLU A 537 6.06 -19.45 8.80
C GLU A 537 7.54 -19.57 9.25
N ASP A 538 8.45 -18.71 8.78
CA ASP A 538 9.90 -18.79 9.06
C ASP A 538 10.42 -17.69 10.02
N ASN A 539 10.58 -18.01 11.30
CA ASN A 539 11.01 -17.03 12.31
C ASN A 539 12.47 -16.52 12.16
N GLN A 540 13.30 -17.10 11.27
CA GLN A 540 14.71 -16.69 11.15
C GLN A 540 14.93 -15.34 10.47
N ILE A 541 13.98 -14.89 9.65
CA ILE A 541 14.07 -13.61 8.95
C ILE A 541 13.91 -12.44 9.93
N GLU A 542 13.04 -12.57 10.92
CA GLU A 542 12.71 -11.49 11.87
C GLU A 542 13.92 -11.09 12.73
N VAL A 543 14.63 -12.08 13.30
CA VAL A 543 15.84 -11.86 14.10
C VAL A 543 16.93 -11.12 13.31
N LYS A 544 17.16 -11.50 12.04
CA LYS A 544 18.15 -10.84 11.17
C LYS A 544 17.78 -9.39 10.84
N LEU A 545 16.49 -9.08 10.77
CA LEU A 545 16.02 -7.71 10.52
C LEU A 545 16.18 -6.82 11.76
N ASP A 546 16.07 -7.37 12.97
CA ASP A 546 16.27 -6.61 14.23
C ASP A 546 17.71 -6.11 14.35
N GLU A 547 18.69 -6.99 14.16
CA GLU A 547 20.12 -6.63 14.17
C GLU A 547 20.44 -5.56 13.11
N SER A 548 19.82 -5.67 11.93
CA SER A 548 20.03 -4.72 10.83
C SER A 548 19.38 -3.36 11.10
N ARG A 549 18.23 -3.33 11.78
CA ARG A 549 17.52 -2.10 12.15
C ARG A 549 18.34 -1.21 13.08
N ALA A 550 18.97 -1.80 14.11
CA ALA A 550 19.86 -1.05 15.01
C ALA A 550 20.97 -0.32 14.22
N LEU A 551 21.66 -1.06 13.34
CA LEU A 551 22.72 -0.52 12.49
C LEU A 551 22.22 0.59 11.54
N ILE A 552 21.07 0.41 10.90
CA ILE A 552 20.48 1.41 10.00
C ILE A 552 20.20 2.71 10.74
N SER A 553 19.62 2.61 11.94
CA SER A 553 19.26 3.76 12.76
C SER A 553 20.49 4.45 13.35
N ASP A 554 21.56 3.71 13.68
CA ASP A 554 22.88 4.26 14.02
C ASP A 554 23.46 5.11 12.87
N ILE A 555 23.52 4.55 11.66
CA ILE A 555 24.07 5.23 10.49
C ILE A 555 23.29 6.50 10.19
N TYR A 556 21.95 6.44 10.23
CA TYR A 556 21.09 7.59 9.97
C TYR A 556 21.27 8.70 11.02
N HIS A 557 21.27 8.34 12.31
CA HIS A 557 21.44 9.30 13.41
C HIS A 557 22.78 10.02 13.28
N PHE A 558 23.87 9.26 13.10
CA PHE A 558 25.21 9.81 12.86
C PHE A 558 25.23 10.80 11.68
N TYR A 559 24.62 10.41 10.56
CA TYR A 559 24.57 11.25 9.37
C TYR A 559 23.86 12.58 9.63
N ILE A 560 22.68 12.56 10.28
CA ILE A 560 21.90 13.78 10.52
C ILE A 560 22.63 14.72 11.48
N CYS A 561 23.12 14.22 12.62
CA CYS A 561 23.84 15.04 13.60
C CYS A 561 25.05 15.74 12.96
N LYS A 562 25.84 15.01 12.17
CA LYS A 562 27.01 15.60 11.49
C LYS A 562 26.61 16.61 10.41
N SER A 563 25.57 16.30 9.62
CA SER A 563 25.08 17.22 8.57
C SER A 563 24.50 18.53 9.12
N GLN A 564 24.05 18.54 10.38
CA GLN A 564 23.57 19.75 11.07
C GLN A 564 24.75 20.57 11.62
N ALA A 565 25.80 19.93 12.13
CA ALA A 565 27.01 20.62 12.61
C ALA A 565 27.73 21.43 11.51
N GLU A 566 27.76 20.93 10.27
CA GLU A 566 28.36 21.64 9.12
C GLU A 566 27.54 22.85 8.62
N VAL A 567 26.29 23.06 9.09
CA VAL A 567 25.47 24.23 8.73
C VAL A 567 25.77 25.44 9.63
N TYR A 568 26.41 25.21 10.78
CA TYR A 568 26.76 26.23 11.77
C TYR A 568 28.25 26.61 11.76
N GLN A 569 29.02 26.11 10.78
CA GLN A 569 30.38 26.56 10.43
C GLN A 569 30.34 27.34 9.13
#